data_AF-A0A5C4PQJ6-F1
#
_entry.id   AF-A0A5C4PQJ6-F1
#
_cell.length_a   1.000
_cell.length_b   1.000
_cell.length_c   1.000
_cell.angle_alpha   90.00
_cell.angle_beta   90.00
_cell.angle_gamma   90.00
#
_symmetry.space_group_name_H-M   'P 1'
#
loop_
_entity.id
_entity.type
_entity.pdbx_description
1 polymer ?
#
loop_
_entity_poly.entity_id
_entity_poly.type
_entity_poly.pdbx_seq_one_letter_code
_entity_poly.pdbx_strand_id
1 'polypeptide(L)'
;MLSPLEKGAGVNEKLPVVGKTTDYPLTEFNHQAHNTAIYEALKLDLKTQQAANYLIDSLKNTGKLPENFITKKEAENLGWKTGKKPVPDGKIIGGEPYSNIEGLLPSAPERKWFEADINYTGTKSRGKERLYYSDDGLLYFTRDHQTLIPMGRWK
;
A
#
# COMPACT_ATOMS: atom_id res chain seq x y z
N MET A 1 28.81 -14.57 40.62
CA MET A 1 27.83 -15.67 40.70
C MET A 1 26.45 -15.05 40.57
N LEU A 2 25.80 -15.21 39.41
CA LEU A 2 24.41 -14.76 39.23
C LEU A 2 23.49 -15.88 39.72
N SER A 3 22.54 -15.53 40.58
CA SER A 3 21.43 -16.40 40.98
C SER A 3 20.51 -16.69 39.78
N PRO A 4 19.84 -17.85 39.71
CA PRO A 4 18.97 -18.19 38.58
C PRO A 4 17.68 -17.38 38.59
N LEU A 5 17.15 -17.04 37.40
CA LEU A 5 15.81 -16.50 37.22
C LEU A 5 14.76 -17.55 37.60
N GLU A 6 13.80 -17.15 38.43
CA GLU A 6 12.63 -17.97 38.76
C GLU A 6 11.76 -18.19 37.52
N LYS A 7 11.36 -19.45 37.32
CA LYS A 7 10.37 -19.85 36.30
C LYS A 7 8.96 -19.48 36.81
N GLY A 8 8.24 -18.74 35.97
CA GLY A 8 6.78 -18.66 36.03
C GLY A 8 6.25 -17.40 36.69
N ALA A 9 6.22 -16.31 35.94
CA ALA A 9 5.29 -15.21 36.20
C ALA A 9 4.64 -14.85 34.86
N GLY A 10 3.38 -15.27 34.68
CA GLY A 10 2.56 -14.82 33.57
C GLY A 10 2.36 -13.32 33.70
N VAL A 11 3.02 -12.55 32.84
CA VAL A 11 2.85 -11.10 32.77
C VAL A 11 1.55 -10.78 32.06
N ASN A 12 0.46 -10.81 32.84
CA ASN A 12 -0.71 -9.97 32.58
C ASN A 12 -0.33 -8.53 32.97
N GLU A 13 0.62 -7.96 32.23
CA GLU A 13 0.88 -6.53 32.28
C GLU A 13 -0.22 -5.86 31.46
N LYS A 14 -1.05 -5.05 32.14
CA LYS A 14 -2.05 -4.21 31.51
C LYS A 14 -1.39 -3.36 30.43
N LEU A 15 -1.50 -3.78 29.17
CA LEU A 15 -1.12 -2.96 28.02
C LEU A 15 -2.08 -1.76 27.95
N PRO A 16 -1.57 -0.56 27.63
CA PRO A 16 -2.39 0.64 27.60
C PRO A 16 -3.47 0.53 26.53
N VAL A 17 -4.69 0.94 26.87
CA VAL A 17 -5.82 1.03 25.95
C VAL A 17 -5.51 2.12 24.93
N VAL A 18 -4.98 1.74 23.77
CA VAL A 18 -4.76 2.66 22.65
C VAL A 18 -6.09 2.87 21.93
N GLY A 19 -6.52 4.13 21.91
CA GLY A 19 -7.72 4.57 21.21
C GLY A 19 -7.66 4.28 19.70
N LYS A 20 -8.78 3.77 19.19
CA LYS A 20 -9.19 3.64 17.77
C LYS A 20 -8.07 3.73 16.74
N THR A 21 -7.37 2.62 16.51
CA THR A 21 -6.81 2.34 15.18
C THR A 21 -7.96 1.88 14.31
N THR A 22 -8.40 2.73 13.39
CA THR A 22 -9.45 2.42 12.43
C THR A 22 -9.09 1.14 11.67
N ASP A 23 -10.04 0.21 11.63
CA ASP A 23 -10.10 -1.02 10.83
C ASP A 23 -9.45 -2.31 11.37
N TYR A 24 -8.90 -2.32 12.59
CA TYR A 24 -8.58 -3.60 13.27
C TYR A 24 -9.64 -3.89 14.34
N PRO A 25 -10.36 -5.03 14.31
CA PRO A 25 -11.27 -5.41 15.38
C PRO A 25 -10.45 -5.77 16.63
N LEU A 26 -10.21 -4.76 17.48
CA LEU A 26 -9.45 -4.90 18.74
C LEU A 26 -10.20 -5.69 19.83
N THR A 27 -11.37 -6.27 19.52
CA THR A 27 -12.19 -7.02 20.49
C THR A 27 -11.69 -8.44 20.75
N GLU A 28 -10.65 -8.92 20.05
CA GLU A 28 -10.16 -10.31 20.15
C GLU A 28 -8.68 -10.42 20.59
N PHE A 29 -8.23 -9.54 21.47
CA PHE A 29 -6.83 -9.43 21.93
C PHE A 29 -6.26 -10.62 22.72
N ASN A 30 -6.99 -11.74 22.85
CA ASN A 30 -6.67 -12.79 23.82
C ASN A 30 -6.12 -14.11 23.23
N HIS A 31 -5.63 -14.11 21.98
CA HIS A 31 -4.94 -15.27 21.41
C HIS A 31 -3.63 -14.89 20.70
N GLN A 32 -2.53 -15.53 21.08
CA GLN A 32 -1.17 -15.30 20.54
C GLN A 32 -1.11 -15.38 19.00
N ALA A 33 -1.96 -16.20 18.38
CA ALA A 33 -2.04 -16.33 16.92
C ALA A 33 -2.59 -15.06 16.23
N HIS A 34 -3.57 -14.37 16.83
CA HIS A 34 -4.11 -13.12 16.28
C HIS A 34 -3.05 -12.01 16.33
N ASN A 35 -2.31 -11.89 17.43
CA ASN A 35 -1.25 -10.89 17.57
C ASN A 35 -0.12 -11.11 16.54
N THR A 36 0.25 -12.35 16.26
CA THR A 36 1.25 -12.68 15.22
C THR A 36 0.75 -12.34 13.82
N ALA A 37 -0.48 -12.70 13.47
CA ALA A 37 -1.05 -12.42 12.15
C ALA A 37 -1.18 -10.92 11.89
N ILE A 38 -1.64 -10.15 12.89
CA ILE A 38 -1.71 -8.69 12.83
C ILE A 38 -0.32 -8.08 12.63
N TYR A 39 0.68 -8.57 13.38
CA TYR A 39 2.04 -8.08 13.27
C TYR A 39 2.64 -8.29 11.87
N GLU A 40 2.45 -9.47 11.27
CA GLU A 40 2.91 -9.73 9.90
C GLU A 40 2.16 -8.90 8.85
N ALA A 41 0.85 -8.67 9.04
CA ALA A 41 0.09 -7.78 8.17
C ALA A 41 0.62 -6.34 8.24
N LEU A 42 0.86 -5.80 9.45
CA LEU A 42 1.40 -4.45 9.65
C LEU A 42 2.81 -4.28 9.06
N LYS A 43 3.67 -5.29 9.18
CA LYS A 43 5.00 -5.27 8.52
C LYS A 43 4.88 -5.15 7.02
N LEU A 44 3.97 -5.92 6.43
CA LEU A 44 3.78 -5.91 4.98
C LEU A 44 3.16 -4.57 4.55
N ASP A 45 2.24 -3.99 5.32
CA ASP A 45 1.70 -2.65 5.08
C ASP A 45 2.81 -1.59 5.13
N LEU A 46 3.65 -1.61 6.16
CA LEU A 46 4.81 -0.71 6.27
C LEU A 46 5.74 -0.85 5.06
N LYS A 47 6.01 -2.07 4.60
CA LYS A 47 6.87 -2.32 3.43
C LYS A 47 6.24 -1.75 2.15
N THR A 48 4.95 -1.98 1.92
CA THR A 48 4.25 -1.44 0.74
C THR A 48 4.22 0.09 0.78
N GLN A 49 3.99 0.70 1.94
CA GLN A 49 4.04 2.15 2.10
C GLN A 49 5.44 2.71 1.82
N GLN A 50 6.49 2.10 2.39
CA GLN A 50 7.88 2.51 2.14
C GLN A 50 8.25 2.44 0.66
N ALA A 51 7.78 1.41 -0.04
CA ALA A 51 7.99 1.27 -1.48
C ALA A 51 7.25 2.34 -2.31
N ALA A 52 6.18 2.94 -1.78
CA ALA A 52 5.48 4.03 -2.43
C ALA A 52 6.11 5.41 -2.16
N ASN A 53 7.02 5.54 -1.18
CA ASN A 53 7.56 6.84 -0.78
C ASN A 53 8.14 7.66 -1.94
N TYR A 54 8.90 7.03 -2.84
CA TYR A 54 9.50 7.76 -3.97
C TYR A 54 8.47 8.28 -4.99
N LEU A 55 7.30 7.62 -5.13
CA LEU A 55 6.17 8.14 -5.92
C LEU A 55 5.56 9.34 -5.21
N ILE A 56 5.32 9.21 -3.91
CA ILE A 56 4.70 10.24 -3.08
C ILE A 56 5.56 11.50 -3.06
N ASP A 57 6.87 11.35 -2.94
CA ASP A 57 7.82 12.46 -2.99
C ASP A 57 7.82 13.14 -4.36
N SER A 58 7.78 12.35 -5.45
CA SER A 58 7.68 12.90 -6.81
C SER A 58 6.36 13.65 -7.03
N LEU A 59 5.24 13.11 -6.56
CA LEU A 59 3.93 13.76 -6.59
C LEU A 59 3.93 15.07 -5.80
N LYS A 60 4.46 15.08 -4.57
CA LYS A 60 4.57 16.28 -3.74
C LYS A 60 5.43 17.36 -4.40
N ASN A 61 6.53 16.97 -5.02
CA ASN A 61 7.50 17.93 -5.59
C ASN A 61 7.10 18.43 -6.98
N THR A 62 6.46 17.60 -7.80
CA THR A 62 6.27 17.87 -9.23
C THR A 62 4.82 17.76 -9.70
N GLY A 63 3.94 17.18 -8.90
CA GLY A 63 2.58 16.85 -9.28
C GLY A 63 2.45 15.67 -10.24
N LYS A 64 3.53 14.92 -10.47
CA LYS A 64 3.60 13.81 -11.43
C LYS A 64 4.30 12.60 -10.82
N LEU A 65 4.08 11.44 -11.44
CA LEU A 65 4.88 10.25 -11.16
C LEU A 65 6.31 10.41 -11.73
N PRO A 66 7.28 9.62 -11.25
CA PRO A 66 8.62 9.57 -11.84
C PRO A 66 8.60 9.21 -13.35
N GLU A 67 9.59 9.68 -14.11
CA GLU A 67 9.63 9.59 -15.59
C GLU A 67 9.67 8.16 -16.16
N ASN A 68 10.00 7.16 -15.33
CA ASN A 68 9.99 5.76 -15.74
C ASN A 68 8.58 5.12 -15.68
N PHE A 69 7.57 5.85 -15.20
CA PHE A 69 6.18 5.44 -15.25
C PHE A 69 5.56 5.77 -16.60
N ILE A 70 4.83 4.81 -17.16
CA ILE A 70 4.04 4.96 -18.38
C ILE A 70 2.65 4.37 -18.14
N THR A 71 1.65 4.87 -18.85
CA THR A 71 0.29 4.31 -18.81
C THR A 71 0.24 2.93 -19.46
N LYS A 72 -0.78 2.14 -19.11
CA LYS A 72 -1.10 0.87 -19.81
C LYS A 72 -1.09 1.03 -21.35
N LYS A 73 -1.66 2.12 -21.88
CA LYS A 73 -1.73 2.39 -23.32
C LYS A 73 -0.36 2.64 -23.95
N GLU A 74 0.51 3.38 -23.26
CA GLU A 74 1.88 3.62 -23.73
C GLU A 74 2.69 2.32 -23.70
N ALA A 75 2.52 1.49 -22.66
CA ALA A 75 3.11 0.16 -22.61
C ALA A 75 2.64 -0.72 -23.79
N GLU A 76 1.34 -0.74 -24.08
CA GLU A 76 0.77 -1.48 -25.22
C GLU A 76 1.36 -1.05 -26.57
N ASN A 77 1.59 0.26 -26.76
CA ASN A 77 2.25 0.80 -27.95
C ASN A 77 3.71 0.34 -28.08
N LEU A 78 4.38 0.01 -26.97
CA LEU A 78 5.72 -0.60 -26.94
C LEU A 78 5.67 -2.14 -27.13
N GLY A 79 4.51 -2.71 -27.44
CA GLY A 79 4.32 -4.14 -27.64
C GLY A 79 4.09 -4.94 -26.35
N TRP A 80 3.87 -4.26 -25.21
CA TRP A 80 3.41 -4.92 -23.99
C TRP A 80 2.01 -5.50 -24.20
N LYS A 81 1.74 -6.65 -23.59
CA LYS A 81 0.41 -7.28 -23.56
C LYS A 81 0.10 -7.64 -22.12
N THR A 82 -1.15 -7.43 -21.72
CA THR A 82 -1.62 -7.76 -20.38
C THR A 82 -1.30 -9.22 -20.01
N GLY A 83 -0.90 -9.44 -18.76
CA GLY A 83 -0.49 -10.74 -18.25
C GLY A 83 0.89 -10.72 -17.59
N LYS A 84 1.68 -11.78 -17.81
CA LYS A 84 2.90 -12.05 -17.03
C LYS A 84 4.17 -11.42 -17.58
N LYS A 85 4.12 -10.75 -18.73
CA LYS A 85 5.30 -10.16 -19.35
C LYS A 85 5.66 -8.85 -18.67
N PRO A 86 6.96 -8.60 -18.41
CA PRO A 86 7.39 -7.30 -17.98
C PRO A 86 7.15 -6.23 -19.06
N VAL A 87 7.03 -4.98 -18.63
CA VAL A 87 7.00 -3.84 -19.56
C VAL A 87 8.42 -3.66 -20.13
N PRO A 88 8.56 -3.38 -21.44
CA PRO A 88 9.86 -3.10 -22.04
C PRO A 88 10.64 -1.99 -21.32
N ASP A 89 11.97 -2.02 -21.46
CA ASP A 89 12.91 -0.99 -21.01
C ASP A 89 12.86 -0.65 -19.51
N GLY A 90 12.39 -1.60 -18.67
CA GLY A 90 12.29 -1.40 -17.23
C GLY A 90 11.26 -0.35 -16.81
N LYS A 91 10.31 -0.01 -17.70
CA LYS A 91 9.23 0.92 -17.41
C LYS A 91 8.24 0.32 -16.41
N ILE A 92 7.52 1.17 -15.69
CA ILE A 92 6.53 0.80 -14.68
C ILE A 92 5.17 1.30 -15.14
N ILE A 93 4.11 0.53 -14.88
CA ILE A 93 2.75 0.97 -15.19
C ILE A 93 2.23 1.92 -14.12
N GLY A 94 1.74 3.08 -14.54
CA GLY A 94 0.99 3.97 -13.67
C GLY A 94 0.62 5.29 -14.34
N GLY A 95 -0.27 6.02 -13.69
CA GLY A 95 -0.78 7.30 -14.17
C GLY A 95 -2.07 7.20 -14.99
N GLU A 96 -2.59 5.99 -15.21
CA GLU A 96 -3.91 5.85 -15.81
C GLU A 96 -5.04 6.25 -14.83
N PRO A 97 -6.16 6.81 -15.35
CA PRO A 97 -7.36 7.02 -14.54
C PRO A 97 -7.88 5.70 -13.95
N TYR A 98 -8.15 5.71 -12.66
CA TYR A 98 -8.84 4.64 -11.95
C TYR A 98 -10.32 5.00 -11.82
N SER A 99 -11.18 4.15 -12.36
CA SER A 99 -12.61 4.44 -12.49
C SER A 99 -13.39 4.45 -11.17
N ASN A 100 -12.88 3.78 -10.13
CA ASN A 100 -13.52 3.65 -8.83
C ASN A 100 -14.99 3.21 -8.90
N ILE A 101 -15.35 2.35 -9.87
CA ILE A 101 -16.74 1.90 -10.09
C ILE A 101 -17.28 1.15 -8.87
N GLU A 102 -16.41 0.41 -8.16
CA GLU A 102 -16.75 -0.33 -6.94
C GLU A 102 -16.92 0.59 -5.72
N GLY A 103 -16.55 1.87 -5.82
CA GLY A 103 -16.71 2.85 -4.74
C GLY A 103 -15.80 2.64 -3.54
N LEU A 104 -14.67 1.93 -3.71
CA LEU A 104 -13.72 1.65 -2.63
C LEU A 104 -12.99 2.91 -2.14
N LEU A 105 -12.83 3.91 -3.01
CA LEU A 105 -12.22 5.20 -2.67
C LEU A 105 -13.28 6.29 -2.45
N PRO A 106 -13.02 7.28 -1.57
CA PRO A 106 -13.97 8.35 -1.32
C PRO A 106 -14.20 9.20 -2.56
N SER A 107 -15.46 9.38 -2.92
CA SER A 107 -15.89 10.22 -4.04
C SER A 107 -16.11 11.67 -3.59
N ALA A 108 -15.85 12.61 -4.49
CA ALA A 108 -16.18 14.02 -4.35
C ALA A 108 -16.44 14.62 -5.74
N PRO A 109 -17.19 15.73 -5.88
CA PRO A 109 -17.38 16.40 -7.16
C PRO A 109 -16.03 16.67 -7.83
N GLU A 110 -15.93 16.34 -9.12
CA GLU A 110 -14.72 16.48 -9.95
C GLU A 110 -13.48 15.68 -9.52
N ARG A 111 -13.49 14.97 -8.38
CA ARG A 111 -12.34 14.17 -7.94
C ARG A 111 -12.06 13.05 -8.94
N LYS A 112 -10.81 12.97 -9.37
CA LYS A 112 -10.30 11.89 -10.22
C LYS A 112 -9.28 11.08 -9.46
N TRP A 113 -9.37 9.76 -9.60
CA TRP A 113 -8.40 8.82 -9.07
C TRP A 113 -7.48 8.32 -10.18
N PHE A 114 -6.25 8.03 -9.81
CA PHE A 114 -5.24 7.43 -10.67
C PHE A 114 -4.58 6.25 -9.93
N GLU A 115 -4.10 5.26 -10.66
CA GLU A 115 -3.36 4.11 -10.10
C GLU A 115 -1.90 4.10 -10.57
N ALA A 116 -1.01 3.56 -9.73
CA ALA A 116 0.38 3.29 -10.08
C ALA A 116 0.87 1.99 -9.42
N ASP A 117 1.63 1.17 -10.15
CA ASP A 117 2.26 -0.02 -9.60
C ASP A 117 3.31 0.34 -8.53
N ILE A 118 3.25 -0.33 -7.38
CA ILE A 118 4.28 -0.28 -6.33
C ILE A 118 5.13 -1.56 -6.40
N ASN A 119 6.36 -1.51 -5.89
CA ASN A 119 7.24 -2.69 -5.73
C ASN A 119 7.54 -3.43 -7.04
N TYR A 120 7.44 -2.73 -8.15
CA TYR A 120 7.66 -3.29 -9.47
C TYR A 120 8.95 -2.76 -10.08
N THR A 121 9.93 -3.63 -10.35
CA THR A 121 11.21 -3.26 -10.96
C THR A 121 11.24 -3.48 -12.47
N GLY A 122 10.10 -3.71 -13.12
CA GLY A 122 10.07 -3.95 -14.58
C GLY A 122 10.68 -5.29 -15.02
N THR A 123 11.04 -6.19 -14.10
CA THR A 123 11.76 -7.44 -14.42
C THR A 123 10.94 -8.72 -14.22
N LYS A 124 9.75 -8.61 -13.61
CA LYS A 124 8.85 -9.74 -13.34
C LYS A 124 7.45 -9.43 -13.85
N SER A 125 6.51 -10.35 -13.66
CA SER A 125 5.08 -10.05 -13.82
C SER A 125 4.65 -8.96 -12.83
N ARG A 126 3.67 -8.13 -13.22
CA ARG A 126 3.11 -7.10 -12.33
C ARG A 126 2.55 -7.73 -11.06
N GLY A 127 2.89 -7.14 -9.91
CA GLY A 127 2.33 -7.51 -8.62
C GLY A 127 0.89 -7.01 -8.46
N LYS A 128 0.33 -7.18 -7.27
CA LYS A 128 -1.00 -6.67 -6.89
C LYS A 128 -0.95 -5.34 -6.14
N GLU A 129 0.25 -4.86 -5.80
CA GLU A 129 0.40 -3.66 -4.99
C GLU A 129 0.23 -2.40 -5.85
N ARG A 130 -0.65 -1.48 -5.43
CA ARG A 130 -0.93 -0.22 -6.13
C ARG A 130 -0.96 0.95 -5.17
N LEU A 131 -0.48 2.11 -5.64
CA LEU A 131 -0.78 3.41 -5.07
C LEU A 131 -2.01 3.95 -5.81
N TYR A 132 -3.00 4.40 -5.07
CA TYR A 132 -4.08 5.24 -5.58
C TYR A 132 -3.86 6.66 -5.09
N TYR A 133 -3.85 7.61 -6.01
CA TYR A 133 -3.71 9.02 -5.70
C TYR A 133 -4.79 9.82 -6.41
N SER A 134 -5.41 10.77 -5.72
CA SER A 134 -6.39 11.65 -6.32
C SER A 134 -5.77 12.95 -6.81
N ASP A 135 -6.40 13.59 -7.78
CA ASP A 135 -6.01 14.92 -8.26
C ASP A 135 -6.02 15.99 -7.16
N ASP A 136 -6.95 15.86 -6.20
CA ASP A 136 -7.09 16.76 -5.04
C ASP A 136 -6.20 16.38 -3.85
N GLY A 137 -5.38 15.32 -3.92
CA GLY A 137 -4.29 15.11 -2.97
C GLY A 137 -4.39 13.89 -2.06
N LEU A 138 -5.45 13.08 -2.10
CA LEU A 138 -5.57 11.90 -1.25
C LEU A 138 -4.64 10.76 -1.71
N LEU A 139 -4.20 9.94 -0.76
CA LEU A 139 -3.38 8.76 -0.99
C LEU A 139 -3.97 7.53 -0.31
N TYR A 140 -4.04 6.42 -1.06
CA TYR A 140 -4.37 5.09 -0.57
C TYR A 140 -3.42 4.08 -1.20
N PHE A 141 -3.20 2.94 -0.56
CA PHE A 141 -2.56 1.80 -1.21
C PHE A 141 -3.37 0.52 -1.05
N THR A 142 -3.05 -0.45 -1.89
CA THR A 142 -3.57 -1.82 -1.78
C THR A 142 -2.44 -2.82 -1.95
N ARG A 143 -2.65 -4.03 -1.43
CA ARG A 143 -1.77 -5.18 -1.66
C ARG A 143 -2.43 -6.29 -2.46
N ASP A 144 -3.74 -6.21 -2.64
CA ASP A 144 -4.58 -7.29 -3.15
C ASP A 144 -5.63 -6.81 -4.17
N HIS A 145 -5.67 -5.50 -4.47
CA HIS A 145 -6.68 -4.79 -5.26
C HIS A 145 -8.07 -4.65 -4.59
N GLN A 146 -8.27 -5.25 -3.41
CA GLN A 146 -9.58 -5.31 -2.75
C GLN A 146 -9.63 -4.41 -1.52
N THR A 147 -8.55 -4.43 -0.73
CA THR A 147 -8.44 -3.65 0.51
C THR A 147 -7.65 -2.37 0.22
N LEU A 148 -8.24 -1.23 0.57
CA LEU A 148 -7.60 0.08 0.42
C LEU A 148 -7.28 0.69 1.78
N ILE A 149 -6.01 1.01 2.01
CA ILE A 149 -5.52 1.55 3.27
C ILE A 149 -5.11 3.01 3.04
N PRO A 150 -5.65 3.98 3.80
CA PRO A 150 -5.31 5.39 3.65
C PRO A 150 -3.86 5.67 4.07
N MET A 151 -3.17 6.54 3.32
CA MET A 151 -1.79 6.98 3.61
C MET A 151 -1.68 8.48 3.91
N GLY A 152 -2.79 9.21 3.86
CA GLY A 152 -2.80 10.67 4.04
C GLY A 152 -2.88 11.42 2.72
N ARG A 153 -2.05 12.46 2.56
CA ARG A 153 -2.12 13.37 1.42
C ARG A 153 -0.77 13.71 0.79
N TRP A 154 -0.80 14.00 -0.52
CA TRP A 154 0.32 14.51 -1.30
C TRP A 154 0.15 15.98 -1.75
N LYS A 155 -1.06 16.53 -1.62
CA LYS A 155 -1.40 17.96 -1.75
C LYS A 155 -2.19 18.44 -0.54
#